data_AF-A0A2S2QID7-F1
#
_entry.id   AF-A0A2S2QID7-F1
#
_cell.length_a   1.000
_cell.length_b   1.000
_cell.length_c   1.000
_cell.angle_alpha   90.00
_cell.angle_beta   90.00
_cell.angle_gamma   90.00
#
_symmetry.space_group_name_H-M   'P 1'
#
loop_
_entity.id
_entity.type
_entity.pdbx_description
1 polymer ?
#
loop_
_entity_poly.entity_id
_entity_poly.type
_entity_poly.pdbx_seq_one_letter_code
_entity_poly.pdbx_strand_id
1 'polypeptide(L)'
;YEQKAEFPEINSLEFWYKLAFLADVTQSLNILQTNLQGENKLITHMASKIFAFEEKLRMYIEEVSENDFSSFPKFDLMTKENTIFSDEENLALKPQLLELLGTLKNEMNSRFNDIKNLRNPFRFIENPWAVTTKEIFKINIMNCNIGLLKSELIDLQQDITLKDIFNGKNNTMEF
;
A
#
# COMPACT_ATOMS: atom_id res chain seq x y z
N TYR A 1 44.58 7.23 -26.96
CA TYR A 1 44.23 6.26 -25.92
C TYR A 1 42.75 6.43 -25.63
N GLU A 2 41.94 5.58 -26.25
CA GLU A 2 40.49 5.53 -26.06
C GLU A 2 40.18 5.15 -24.61
N GLN A 3 39.36 5.96 -23.93
CA GLN A 3 38.70 5.54 -22.69
C GLN A 3 37.70 4.44 -23.06
N LYS A 4 38.06 3.19 -22.78
CA LYS A 4 37.15 2.05 -22.81
C LYS A 4 35.98 2.35 -21.87
N ALA A 5 34.76 2.28 -22.39
CA ALA A 5 33.53 2.44 -21.64
C ALA A 5 33.51 1.49 -20.42
N GLU A 6 33.50 2.04 -19.21
CA GLU A 6 33.47 1.27 -17.95
C GLU A 6 32.13 0.57 -17.69
N PHE A 7 31.07 0.88 -18.46
CA PHE A 7 29.72 0.33 -18.26
C PHE A 7 29.00 0.08 -19.59
N PRO A 8 29.18 -1.09 -20.24
CA PRO A 8 28.51 -1.40 -21.50
C PRO A 8 26.98 -1.41 -21.38
N GLU A 9 26.43 -1.65 -20.19
CA GLU A 9 24.99 -1.74 -19.88
C GLU A 9 24.25 -0.42 -20.11
N ILE A 10 24.93 0.72 -19.95
CA ILE A 10 24.33 2.05 -20.16
C ILE A 10 23.92 2.26 -21.63
N ASN A 11 24.51 1.50 -22.55
CA ASN A 11 24.14 1.53 -23.96
C ASN A 11 22.97 0.59 -24.28
N SER A 12 22.48 -0.18 -23.31
CA SER A 12 21.32 -1.07 -23.47
C SER A 12 20.03 -0.34 -23.13
N LEU A 13 19.05 -0.45 -24.03
CA LEU A 13 17.71 0.08 -23.79
C LEU A 13 17.02 -0.64 -22.61
N GLU A 14 17.29 -1.94 -22.42
CA GLU A 14 16.82 -2.75 -21.31
C GLU A 14 17.20 -2.17 -19.95
N PHE A 15 18.44 -1.66 -19.82
CA PHE A 15 18.94 -1.06 -18.58
C PHE A 15 18.11 0.16 -18.21
N TRP A 16 17.82 1.03 -19.19
CA TRP A 16 17.07 2.25 -18.93
C TRP A 16 15.60 1.99 -18.62
N TYR A 17 14.97 0.99 -19.26
CA TYR A 17 13.62 0.56 -18.88
C TYR A 17 13.57 0.06 -17.43
N LYS A 18 14.53 -0.78 -17.03
CA LYS A 18 14.63 -1.24 -15.63
C LYS A 18 14.81 -0.07 -14.67
N LEU A 19 15.67 0.89 -15.02
CA LEU A 19 15.92 2.06 -14.20
C LEU A 19 14.68 2.96 -14.07
N ALA A 20 13.97 3.20 -15.17
CA ALA A 20 12.74 3.98 -15.17
C ALA A 20 11.66 3.34 -14.29
N PHE A 21 11.48 2.03 -14.40
CA PHE A 21 10.55 1.27 -13.56
C PHE A 21 10.94 1.33 -12.07
N LEU A 22 12.23 1.11 -11.77
CA LEU A 22 12.74 1.19 -10.41
C LEU A 22 12.58 2.59 -9.81
N ALA A 23 12.74 3.65 -10.60
CA ALA A 23 12.52 5.01 -10.17
C ALA A 23 11.05 5.25 -9.77
N ASP A 24 10.09 4.74 -10.54
CA ASP A 24 8.66 4.82 -10.22
C ASP A 24 8.28 4.02 -8.95
N VAL A 25 8.77 2.79 -8.84
CA VAL A 25 8.57 1.96 -7.64
C VAL A 25 9.16 2.64 -6.40
N THR A 26 10.39 3.14 -6.51
CA THR A 26 11.08 3.83 -5.40
C THR A 26 10.37 5.12 -5.00
N GLN A 27 9.85 5.88 -5.96
CA GLN A 27 9.04 7.06 -5.66
C GLN A 27 7.79 6.67 -4.87
N SER A 28 7.10 5.61 -5.29
CA SER A 28 5.92 5.09 -4.59
C SER A 28 6.25 4.67 -3.16
N LEU A 29 7.40 4.03 -2.94
CA LEU A 29 7.91 3.68 -1.61
C LEU A 29 8.26 4.91 -0.77
N ASN A 30 8.89 5.93 -1.35
CA ASN A 30 9.22 7.17 -0.66
C ASN A 30 7.97 7.91 -0.19
N ILE A 31 6.90 7.92 -1.01
CA ILE A 31 5.60 8.48 -0.63
C ILE A 31 5.03 7.71 0.57
N LEU A 32 5.06 6.37 0.53
CA LEU A 32 4.63 5.56 1.68
C LEU A 32 5.46 5.88 2.92
N GLN A 33 6.78 5.84 2.83
CA GLN A 33 7.67 6.07 3.97
C GLN A 33 7.46 7.46 4.59
N THR A 34 7.32 8.50 3.78
CA THR A 34 6.99 9.86 4.25
C THR A 34 5.63 9.88 4.96
N ASN A 35 4.65 9.13 4.45
CA ASN A 35 3.35 8.98 5.10
C ASN A 35 3.42 8.24 6.44
N LEU A 36 4.43 7.40 6.67
CA LEU A 36 4.65 6.67 7.93
C LEU A 36 5.56 7.42 8.93
N GLN A 37 6.24 8.48 8.50
CA GLN A 37 7.17 9.25 9.33
C GLN A 37 6.60 10.61 9.72
N GLY A 38 7.13 11.21 10.79
CA GLY A 38 6.69 12.51 11.31
C GLY A 38 5.82 12.41 12.57
N GLU A 39 5.56 13.56 13.19
CA GLU A 39 4.83 13.67 14.45
C GLU A 39 3.31 13.75 14.24
N ASN A 40 2.54 13.55 15.31
CA ASN A 40 1.08 13.68 15.34
C ASN A 40 0.31 12.76 14.38
N LYS A 41 0.84 11.56 14.08
CA LYS A 41 0.15 10.55 13.27
C LYS A 41 -0.46 9.47 14.14
N LEU A 42 -1.78 9.26 14.00
CA LEU A 42 -2.45 8.10 14.58
C LEU A 42 -1.95 6.83 13.89
N ILE A 43 -1.69 5.79 14.69
CA ILE A 43 -1.24 4.49 14.17
C ILE A 43 -2.24 3.88 13.20
N THR A 44 -3.54 4.13 13.40
CA THR A 44 -4.62 3.65 12.54
C THR A 44 -4.57 4.30 11.15
N HIS A 45 -4.25 5.61 11.07
CA HIS A 45 -4.02 6.31 9.81
C HIS A 45 -2.78 5.77 9.08
N MET A 46 -1.69 5.52 9.80
CA MET A 46 -0.47 4.93 9.22
C MET A 46 -0.74 3.51 8.68
N ALA A 47 -1.45 2.68 9.44
CA ALA A 47 -1.88 1.36 9.02
C ALA A 47 -2.75 1.41 7.75
N SER A 48 -3.67 2.36 7.68
CA SER A 48 -4.48 2.59 6.46
C SER A 48 -3.63 2.92 5.23
N LYS A 49 -2.53 3.67 5.38
CA LYS A 49 -1.58 3.93 4.27
C LYS A 49 -0.83 2.67 3.84
N ILE A 50 -0.42 1.83 4.80
CA ILE A 50 0.20 0.52 4.50
C ILE A 50 -0.77 -0.35 3.72
N PHE A 51 -2.00 -0.50 4.22
CA PHE A 51 -3.04 -1.33 3.59
C PHE A 51 -3.39 -0.84 2.17
N ALA A 52 -3.50 0.48 1.98
CA ALA A 52 -3.73 1.05 0.66
C ALA A 52 -2.56 0.76 -0.30
N PHE A 53 -1.32 0.80 0.18
CA PHE A 53 -0.16 0.49 -0.65
C PHE A 53 -0.10 -1.00 -1.04
N GLU A 54 -0.48 -1.91 -0.14
CA GLU A 54 -0.56 -3.35 -0.48
C GLU A 54 -1.59 -3.63 -1.57
N GLU A 55 -2.76 -2.97 -1.53
CA GLU A 55 -3.73 -3.06 -2.62
C GLU A 55 -3.21 -2.43 -3.92
N LYS A 56 -2.46 -1.33 -3.85
CA LYS A 56 -1.79 -0.77 -5.02
C LYS A 56 -0.76 -1.73 -5.61
N LEU A 57 0.00 -2.47 -4.79
CA LEU A 57 0.91 -3.49 -5.31
C LEU A 57 0.18 -4.62 -6.03
N ARG A 58 -1.02 -5.01 -5.56
CA ARG A 58 -1.86 -5.97 -6.29
C ARG A 58 -2.31 -5.39 -7.64
N MET A 59 -2.80 -4.15 -7.63
CA MET A 59 -3.20 -3.42 -8.85
C MET A 59 -2.04 -3.30 -9.84
N TYR A 60 -0.85 -2.91 -9.39
CA TYR A 60 0.35 -2.79 -10.22
C TYR A 60 0.75 -4.12 -10.89
N ILE A 61 0.61 -5.24 -10.17
CA ILE A 61 0.87 -6.57 -10.73
C ILE A 61 -0.15 -6.91 -11.82
N GLU A 62 -1.43 -6.58 -11.60
CA GLU A 62 -2.51 -6.78 -12.59
C GLU A 62 -2.26 -5.92 -13.84
N GLU A 63 -2.00 -4.62 -13.67
CA GLU A 63 -1.69 -3.68 -14.75
C GLU A 63 -0.49 -4.13 -15.60
N VAL A 64 0.65 -4.45 -14.97
CA VAL A 64 1.84 -4.94 -15.68
C VAL A 64 1.54 -6.26 -16.40
N SER A 65 0.70 -7.13 -15.83
CA SER A 65 0.28 -8.38 -16.47
C SER A 65 -0.56 -8.14 -17.73
N GLU A 66 -1.28 -7.03 -17.80
CA GLU A 66 -2.09 -6.61 -18.95
C GLU A 66 -1.32 -5.70 -19.93
N ASN A 67 -0.04 -5.41 -19.66
CA ASN A 67 0.77 -4.41 -20.38
C ASN A 67 0.25 -2.98 -20.22
N ASP A 68 -0.46 -2.70 -19.15
CA ASP A 68 -0.76 -1.35 -18.71
C ASP A 68 0.35 -0.85 -17.79
N PHE A 69 1.00 0.25 -18.18
CA PHE A 69 2.07 0.88 -17.42
C PHE A 69 1.67 2.27 -16.90
N SER A 70 0.38 2.63 -16.92
CA SER A 70 -0.12 3.95 -16.53
C SER A 70 0.22 4.36 -15.09
N SER A 71 0.40 3.40 -14.18
CA SER A 71 0.87 3.61 -12.80
C SER A 71 2.38 3.92 -12.69
N PHE A 72 3.14 3.78 -13.78
CA PHE A 72 4.59 3.93 -13.85
C PHE A 72 4.97 5.00 -14.89
N PRO A 73 4.75 6.29 -14.60
CA PRO A 73 4.82 7.35 -15.61
C PRO A 73 6.19 7.52 -16.29
N LYS A 74 7.32 7.22 -15.64
CA LYS A 74 8.65 7.32 -16.28
C LYS A 74 8.85 6.14 -17.20
N PHE A 75 8.46 4.95 -16.76
CA PHE A 75 8.49 3.76 -17.58
C PHE A 75 7.57 3.87 -18.81
N ASP A 76 6.32 4.28 -18.60
CA ASP A 76 5.30 4.46 -19.63
C ASP A 76 5.67 5.53 -20.65
N LEU A 77 6.25 6.65 -20.20
CA LEU A 77 6.78 7.66 -21.12
C LEU A 77 7.93 7.08 -21.96
N MET A 78 8.84 6.32 -21.32
CA MET A 78 9.99 5.76 -22.02
C MET A 78 9.60 4.71 -23.06
N THR A 79 8.61 3.86 -22.78
CA THR A 79 8.11 2.85 -23.75
C THR A 79 7.34 3.50 -24.90
N LYS A 80 6.68 4.64 -24.67
CA LYS A 80 5.98 5.40 -25.72
C LYS A 80 6.93 6.17 -26.63
N GLU A 81 8.00 6.75 -26.08
CA GLU A 81 8.99 7.52 -26.86
C GLU A 81 9.93 6.61 -27.68
N ASN A 82 10.23 5.41 -27.19
CA ASN A 82 11.06 4.45 -27.89
C ASN A 82 10.18 3.42 -28.60
N THR A 83 9.91 3.63 -29.88
CA THR A 83 9.16 2.70 -30.77
C THR A 83 9.80 1.31 -30.92
N ILE A 84 10.90 1.04 -30.21
CA ILE A 84 11.67 -0.19 -30.24
C ILE A 84 11.25 -1.14 -29.11
N PHE A 85 10.34 -0.76 -28.19
CA PHE A 85 9.76 -1.68 -27.21
C PHE A 85 8.95 -2.78 -27.92
N SER A 86 9.69 -3.73 -28.46
CA SER A 86 9.19 -4.80 -29.30
C SER A 86 8.48 -5.83 -28.43
N ASP A 87 7.61 -6.62 -29.05
CA ASP A 87 6.95 -7.72 -28.36
C ASP A 87 7.96 -8.70 -27.71
N GLU A 88 9.17 -8.83 -28.29
CA GLU A 88 10.25 -9.67 -27.76
C GLU A 88 10.90 -9.07 -26.50
N GLU A 89 11.23 -7.77 -26.50
CA GLU A 89 11.77 -7.08 -25.33
C GLU A 89 10.76 -7.04 -24.18
N ASN A 90 9.48 -6.81 -24.51
CA ASN A 90 8.38 -6.87 -23.55
C ASN A 90 8.27 -8.28 -22.93
N LEU A 91 8.33 -9.34 -23.75
CA LEU A 91 8.28 -10.72 -23.28
C LEU A 91 9.44 -11.09 -22.33
N ALA A 92 10.62 -10.50 -22.51
CA ALA A 92 11.79 -10.75 -21.66
C ALA A 92 11.82 -9.88 -20.38
N LEU A 93 11.36 -8.63 -20.46
CA LEU A 93 11.37 -7.68 -19.33
C LEU A 93 10.21 -7.89 -18.38
N LYS A 94 9.01 -8.13 -18.90
CA LYS A 94 7.78 -8.24 -18.09
C LYS A 94 7.88 -9.26 -16.95
N PRO A 95 8.42 -10.48 -17.14
CA PRO A 95 8.60 -11.42 -16.03
C PRO A 95 9.46 -10.84 -14.89
N GLN A 96 10.50 -10.06 -15.22
CA GLN A 96 11.39 -9.45 -14.24
C GLN A 96 10.68 -8.32 -13.46
N LEU A 97 9.84 -7.53 -14.14
CA LEU A 97 9.05 -6.48 -13.48
C LEU A 97 8.01 -7.09 -12.52
N LEU A 98 7.34 -8.16 -12.96
CA LEU A 98 6.38 -8.89 -12.13
C LEU A 98 7.05 -9.57 -10.94
N GLU A 99 8.24 -10.15 -11.13
CA GLU A 99 9.04 -10.74 -10.06
C GLU A 99 9.43 -9.69 -9.01
N LEU A 100 9.87 -8.51 -9.45
CA LEU A 100 10.18 -7.38 -8.57
C LEU A 100 8.97 -6.96 -7.74
N LEU A 101 7.81 -6.73 -8.38
CA LEU A 101 6.58 -6.34 -7.69
C LEU A 101 6.08 -7.45 -6.74
N GLY A 102 6.17 -8.72 -7.16
CA GLY A 102 5.81 -9.88 -6.35
C GLY A 102 6.69 -10.02 -5.11
N THR A 103 8.00 -9.82 -5.28
CA THR A 103 8.98 -9.81 -4.18
C THR A 103 8.68 -8.67 -3.23
N LEU A 104 8.49 -7.46 -3.73
CA LEU A 104 8.16 -6.29 -2.91
C LEU A 104 6.85 -6.50 -2.14
N LYS A 105 5.82 -7.07 -2.76
CA LYS A 105 4.55 -7.41 -2.11
C LYS A 105 4.77 -8.41 -0.98
N ASN A 106 5.58 -9.44 -1.18
CA ASN A 106 5.89 -10.43 -0.14
C ASN A 106 6.67 -9.81 1.02
N GLU A 107 7.67 -8.98 0.73
CA GLU A 107 8.43 -8.25 1.75
C GLU A 107 7.55 -7.30 2.57
N MET A 108 6.69 -6.53 1.90
CA MET A 108 5.68 -5.69 2.55
C MET A 108 4.74 -6.50 3.44
N ASN A 109 4.26 -7.64 2.92
CA ASN A 109 3.37 -8.52 3.66
C ASN A 109 4.04 -9.07 4.93
N SER A 110 5.30 -9.48 4.83
CA SER A 110 6.10 -9.99 5.94
C SER A 110 6.38 -8.90 6.97
N ARG A 111 6.83 -7.73 6.51
CA ARG A 111 7.23 -6.59 7.35
C ARG A 111 6.09 -6.03 8.21
N PHE A 112 4.85 -6.02 7.68
CA PHE A 112 3.69 -5.44 8.35
C PHE A 112 2.65 -6.48 8.80
N ASN A 113 3.06 -7.73 8.95
CA ASN A 113 2.16 -8.83 9.29
C ASN A 113 1.48 -8.62 10.67
N ASP A 114 2.21 -8.06 11.63
CA ASP A 114 1.69 -7.69 12.95
C ASP A 114 0.61 -6.59 12.86
N ILE A 115 0.87 -5.53 12.08
CA ILE A 115 -0.08 -4.42 11.82
C ILE A 115 -1.37 -4.94 11.17
N LYS A 116 -1.30 -5.96 10.31
CA LYS A 116 -2.49 -6.58 9.70
C LYS A 116 -3.38 -7.28 10.70
N ASN A 117 -2.79 -7.95 11.69
CA ASN A 117 -3.55 -8.55 12.78
C ASN A 117 -4.29 -7.50 13.60
N LEU A 118 -3.83 -6.24 13.53
CA LEU A 118 -4.46 -5.09 14.17
C LEU A 118 -5.52 -4.38 13.32
N ARG A 119 -5.82 -4.85 12.11
CA ARG A 119 -6.81 -4.21 11.23
C ARG A 119 -8.19 -4.05 11.88
N ASN A 120 -8.71 -5.09 12.51
CA ASN A 120 -10.00 -5.02 13.21
C ASN A 120 -9.95 -4.17 14.49
N PRO A 121 -8.91 -4.30 15.36
CA PRO A 121 -8.69 -3.33 16.44
C PRO A 121 -8.69 -1.87 15.97
N PHE A 122 -7.99 -1.55 14.87
CA PHE A 122 -7.92 -0.18 14.36
C PHE A 122 -9.25 0.32 13.84
N ARG A 123 -10.00 -0.51 13.11
CA ARG A 123 -11.38 -0.17 12.68
C ARG A 123 -12.29 0.12 13.87
N PHE A 124 -12.14 -0.65 14.96
CA PHE A 124 -12.90 -0.42 16.19
C PHE A 124 -12.54 0.92 16.85
N ILE A 125 -11.25 1.25 16.94
CA ILE A 125 -10.77 2.53 17.50
C ILE A 125 -11.24 3.72 16.66
N GLU A 126 -11.20 3.60 15.34
CA GLU A 126 -11.64 4.67 14.43
C GLU A 126 -13.16 4.82 14.39
N ASN A 127 -13.90 3.72 14.43
CA ASN A 127 -15.36 3.73 14.43
C ASN A 127 -15.95 2.56 15.22
N PRO A 128 -16.31 2.77 16.50
CA PRO A 128 -16.84 1.70 17.34
C PRO A 128 -18.22 1.21 16.88
N TRP A 129 -18.97 1.98 16.08
CA TRP A 129 -20.26 1.56 15.51
C TRP A 129 -20.14 0.76 14.21
N ALA A 130 -18.96 0.72 13.58
CA ALA A 130 -18.73 -0.03 12.35
C ALA A 130 -18.28 -1.49 12.58
N VAL A 131 -18.20 -1.93 13.84
CA VAL A 131 -17.70 -3.26 14.22
C VAL A 131 -18.78 -4.02 14.97
N THR A 132 -18.97 -5.29 14.63
CA THR A 132 -19.89 -6.20 15.30
C THR A 132 -19.26 -6.84 16.53
N THR A 133 -20.08 -7.23 17.51
CA THR A 133 -19.62 -7.99 18.69
C THR A 133 -18.93 -9.31 18.35
N LYS A 134 -19.25 -9.91 17.19
CA LYS A 134 -18.60 -11.11 16.66
C LYS A 134 -17.19 -10.84 16.15
N GLU A 135 -16.98 -9.71 15.49
CA GLU A 135 -15.65 -9.32 14.99
C GLU A 135 -14.67 -9.13 16.15
N ILE A 136 -15.13 -8.65 17.31
CA ILE A 136 -14.34 -8.45 18.54
C ILE A 136 -13.74 -9.74 19.10
N PHE A 137 -14.35 -10.90 18.88
CA PHE A 137 -13.77 -12.17 19.33
C PHE A 137 -12.43 -12.49 18.64
N LYS A 138 -12.19 -11.91 17.45
CA LYS A 138 -10.91 -12.05 16.74
C LYS A 138 -9.90 -10.98 17.14
N ILE A 139 -10.34 -10.01 17.93
CA ILE A 139 -9.56 -8.84 18.30
C ILE A 139 -8.84 -9.15 19.61
N ASN A 140 -7.57 -9.56 19.52
CA ASN A 140 -6.68 -9.63 20.68
C ASN A 140 -6.09 -8.24 20.97
N ILE A 141 -6.89 -7.31 21.52
CA ILE A 141 -6.35 -5.99 21.94
C ILE A 141 -5.73 -6.14 23.32
N MET A 142 -4.41 -5.89 23.40
CA MET A 142 -3.72 -5.42 24.61
C MET A 142 -4.08 -6.15 25.91
N ASN A 143 -4.29 -7.47 25.87
CA ASN A 143 -4.60 -8.26 27.06
C ASN A 143 -5.91 -7.83 27.78
N CYS A 144 -6.86 -7.21 27.06
CA CYS A 144 -8.13 -6.75 27.62
C CYS A 144 -9.05 -7.92 28.00
N ASN A 145 -9.87 -7.72 29.04
CA ASN A 145 -10.96 -8.63 29.36
C ASN A 145 -12.05 -8.51 28.27
N ILE A 146 -12.09 -9.50 27.38
CA ILE A 146 -13.01 -9.55 26.24
C ILE A 146 -14.49 -9.51 26.68
N GLY A 147 -14.82 -10.05 27.86
CA GLY A 147 -16.18 -10.02 28.40
C GLY A 147 -16.62 -8.62 28.77
N LEU A 148 -15.77 -7.87 29.49
CA LEU A 148 -16.03 -6.48 29.86
C LEU A 148 -16.11 -5.58 28.62
N LEU A 149 -15.14 -5.70 27.71
CA LEU A 149 -15.10 -4.91 26.47
C LEU A 149 -16.37 -5.07 25.64
N LYS A 150 -16.96 -6.28 25.60
CA LYS A 150 -18.23 -6.51 24.91
C LYS A 150 -19.39 -5.80 25.57
N SER A 151 -19.48 -5.85 26.89
CA SER A 151 -20.55 -5.17 27.62
C SER A 151 -20.47 -3.67 27.37
N GLU A 152 -19.29 -3.09 27.57
CA GLU A 152 -19.03 -1.66 27.36
C GLU A 152 -19.33 -1.25 25.91
N LEU A 153 -18.98 -2.09 24.93
CA LEU A 153 -19.30 -1.77 23.55
C LEU A 153 -20.80 -1.84 23.26
N ILE A 154 -21.51 -2.84 23.78
CA ILE A 154 -22.95 -2.92 23.59
C ILE A 154 -23.60 -1.65 24.13
N ASP A 155 -23.23 -1.23 25.34
CA ASP A 155 -23.73 -0.01 25.97
C ASP A 155 -23.41 1.22 25.10
N LEU A 156 -22.16 1.36 24.63
CA LEU A 156 -21.75 2.44 23.74
C LEU A 156 -22.51 2.44 22.40
N GLN A 157 -22.74 1.27 21.81
CA GLN A 157 -23.41 1.15 20.51
C GLN A 157 -24.92 1.45 20.59
N GLN A 158 -25.54 1.23 21.75
CA GLN A 158 -26.94 1.57 21.99
C GLN A 158 -27.14 3.04 22.44
N ASP A 159 -26.08 3.77 22.77
CA ASP A 159 -26.17 5.21 23.03
C ASP A 159 -26.37 6.00 21.72
N ILE A 160 -27.62 6.33 21.44
CA ILE A 160 -28.02 7.11 20.25
C ILE A 160 -27.42 8.52 20.28
N THR A 161 -27.31 9.14 21.46
CA THR A 161 -26.80 10.51 21.60
C THR A 161 -25.32 10.59 21.21
N LEU A 162 -24.51 9.66 21.72
CA LEU A 162 -23.09 9.58 21.38
C LEU A 162 -22.88 9.24 19.90
N LYS A 163 -23.73 8.36 19.35
CA LYS A 163 -23.71 8.02 17.93
C LYS A 163 -23.98 9.23 17.04
N ASP A 164 -24.99 10.03 17.38
CA ASP A 164 -25.33 11.23 16.63
C ASP A 164 -24.24 12.30 16.73
N ILE A 165 -23.63 12.49 17.90
CA ILE A 165 -22.47 13.39 18.07
C ILE A 165 -21.29 12.93 17.22
N PHE A 166 -20.97 11.64 17.22
CA PHE A 166 -19.89 11.07 16.42
C PHE A 166 -20.12 11.27 14.92
N ASN A 167 -21.32 10.94 14.44
CA ASN A 167 -21.69 11.13 13.03
C ASN A 167 -21.68 12.61 12.63
N GLY A 168 -22.21 13.50 13.50
CA GLY A 168 -22.22 14.93 13.27
C GLY A 168 -20.82 15.52 13.14
N LYS A 169 -19.86 15.09 13.99
CA LYS A 169 -18.47 15.55 13.93
C LYS A 169 -17.71 15.01 12.71
N ASN A 170 -17.95 13.76 12.32
CA ASN A 170 -17.34 13.18 11.11
C ASN A 170 -17.83 13.87 9.83
N ASN A 171 -19.08 14.33 9.80
CA ASN A 171 -19.61 15.08 8.65
C ASN A 171 -19.07 16.52 8.56
N THR A 172 -18.59 17.09 9.67
CA THR A 172 -17.95 18.42 9.68
C THR A 172 -16.44 18.40 9.42
N MET A 173 -15.80 17.22 9.40
CA MET A 173 -14.43 17.07 8.89
C MET A 173 -14.46 16.95 7.37
N GLU A 174 -14.89 18.02 6.69
CA GLU A 174 -14.57 18.21 5.27
C GLU A 174 -13.06 18.50 5.18
N PHE A 175 -12.35 17.61 4.48
CA PHE A 175 -10.97 17.82 4.05
C PHE A 175 -10.93 18.73 2.82
#